data_AF-A0A8J1VM92-F1
#
_entry.id   AF-A0A8J1VM92-F1
#
_cell.length_a   1.000
_cell.length_b   1.000
_cell.length_c   1.000
_cell.angle_alpha   90.00
_cell.angle_beta   90.00
_cell.angle_gamma   90.00
#
_symmetry.space_group_name_H-M   'P 1'
#
loop_
_entity.id
_entity.type
_entity.pdbx_description
1 polymer ?
#
loop_
_entity_poly.entity_id
_entity_poly.type
_entity_poly.pdbx_seq_one_letter_code
_entity_poly.pdbx_strand_id
1 'polypeptide(L)'
;MSLRRVGGAGDEGIDLKGWWYVPSNARRRETSMKSPSRALEDGQEEAAGGEGEASVVEESPTEWTAGFADDLAPVDVPRRLTVVGQCKAERAKVNARPVRELEGVMGHIHGREALRGPHHFSSRGRPLDRAPPESVAVLISQSGFSQQAMLRAWRSPSPMMLFHLPGGRPDQSGNVAISSSDTDMRDEVEVRGAWWNPALAGPRGIFGGQVELRHEILESTTASLAAGEANVKTQYRAWYQGKRMPRFGPELEAEVG
;
A
#
# COMPACT_ATOMS: atom_id res chain seq x y z
N MET A 1 10.02 2.83 0.50
CA MET A 1 9.85 2.48 1.94
C MET A 1 11.16 2.80 2.65
N SER A 2 11.09 3.26 3.90
CA SER A 2 12.22 3.56 4.79
C SER A 2 12.00 2.82 6.10
N LEU A 3 12.88 1.88 6.45
CA LEU A 3 12.78 1.06 7.66
C LEU A 3 14.10 1.12 8.42
N ARG A 4 14.02 1.25 9.75
CA ARG A 4 15.16 1.12 10.65
C ARG A 4 15.01 -0.11 11.52
N ARG A 5 16.13 -0.78 11.78
CA ARG A 5 16.19 -1.83 12.80
C ARG A 5 15.99 -1.18 14.17
N VAL A 6 15.07 -1.72 14.94
CA VAL A 6 14.82 -1.30 16.32
C VAL A 6 15.01 -2.42 17.34
N GLY A 7 15.16 -3.68 16.89
CA GLY A 7 15.15 -4.84 17.77
C GLY A 7 16.23 -4.84 18.87
N GLY A 8 15.75 -4.84 20.12
CA GLY A 8 16.46 -4.99 21.38
C GLY A 8 15.52 -5.52 22.49
N ALA A 9 16.00 -5.54 23.74
CA ALA A 9 15.20 -6.00 24.87
C ALA A 9 14.08 -4.98 25.17
N GLY A 10 12.82 -5.42 25.08
CA GLY A 10 11.64 -4.59 25.36
C GLY A 10 10.84 -4.15 24.12
N ASP A 11 11.26 -4.49 22.91
CA ASP A 11 10.58 -4.07 21.66
C ASP A 11 9.35 -4.89 21.29
N GLU A 12 8.76 -5.63 22.23
CA GLU A 12 7.56 -6.47 22.01
C GLU A 12 7.72 -7.48 20.85
N GLY A 13 8.96 -7.81 20.48
CA GLY A 13 9.28 -8.68 19.34
C GLY A 13 9.24 -7.99 17.97
N ILE A 14 9.33 -6.65 17.92
CA ILE A 14 9.43 -5.86 16.69
C ILE A 14 10.89 -5.61 16.34
N ASP A 15 11.29 -6.04 15.15
CA ASP A 15 12.65 -5.91 14.64
C ASP A 15 12.83 -4.63 13.82
N LEU A 16 11.77 -4.18 13.14
CA LEU A 16 11.79 -3.08 12.17
C LEU A 16 10.68 -2.07 12.45
N LYS A 17 10.97 -0.77 12.33
CA LYS A 17 9.96 0.31 12.32
C LYS A 17 10.30 1.33 11.25
N GLY A 18 9.29 1.94 10.64
CA GLY A 18 9.52 3.02 9.69
C GLY A 18 8.28 3.46 8.93
N TRP A 19 8.48 3.86 7.68
CA TRP A 19 7.48 4.49 6.84
C TRP A 19 7.39 3.86 5.44
N TRP A 20 6.16 3.63 4.99
CA TRP A 20 5.87 3.34 3.59
C TRP A 20 5.14 4.51 2.95
N TYR A 21 5.77 5.09 1.94
CA TYR A 21 5.19 6.13 1.11
C TYR A 21 4.37 5.48 0.00
N VAL A 22 3.12 5.88 -0.14
CA VAL A 22 2.19 5.38 -1.16
C VAL A 22 1.40 6.57 -1.76
N PRO A 23 0.78 6.42 -2.95
CA PRO A 23 -0.05 7.46 -3.54
C PRO A 23 -1.18 7.92 -2.58
N SER A 24 -1.44 9.22 -2.52
CA SER A 24 -2.47 9.80 -1.63
C SER A 24 -3.88 9.34 -1.98
N ASN A 25 -4.16 9.20 -3.27
CA ASN A 25 -5.38 8.68 -3.86
C ASN A 25 -5.59 7.16 -3.63
N ALA A 26 -4.60 6.42 -3.13
CA ALA A 26 -4.77 5.01 -2.77
C ALA A 26 -5.78 4.78 -1.61
N ARG A 27 -6.34 5.83 -1.01
CA ARG A 27 -7.39 5.73 0.02
C ARG A 27 -8.65 6.51 -0.37
N ARG A 28 -8.81 6.98 -1.61
CA ARG A 28 -9.92 7.88 -1.96
C ARG A 28 -11.24 7.16 -1.74
N ARG A 29 -11.85 7.38 -0.57
CA ARG A 29 -13.24 7.07 -0.31
C ARG A 29 -14.03 7.84 -1.36
N GLU A 30 -14.75 7.13 -2.20
CA GLU A 30 -15.86 7.71 -2.96
C GLU A 30 -16.99 8.08 -1.99
N THR A 31 -16.74 9.01 -1.05
CA THR A 31 -17.81 9.69 -0.32
C THR A 31 -18.37 10.85 -1.14
N SER A 32 -17.92 11.04 -2.38
CA SER A 32 -18.44 12.02 -3.32
C SER A 32 -19.37 11.40 -4.37
N MET A 33 -20.13 10.37 -4.01
CA MET A 33 -21.40 10.17 -4.69
C MET A 33 -22.41 11.05 -3.97
N LYS A 34 -22.53 12.30 -4.43
CA LYS A 34 -23.74 13.11 -4.23
C LYS A 34 -24.90 12.18 -4.59
N SER A 35 -25.66 11.76 -3.59
CA SER A 35 -26.90 11.02 -3.82
C SER A 35 -27.75 11.86 -4.76
N PRO A 36 -28.22 11.34 -5.91
CA PRO A 36 -29.24 12.04 -6.66
C PRO A 36 -30.44 12.13 -5.72
N SER A 37 -30.74 13.34 -5.28
CA SER A 37 -31.98 13.66 -4.59
C SER A 37 -33.12 13.12 -5.45
N ARG A 38 -33.89 12.18 -4.90
CA ARG A 38 -35.19 11.76 -5.43
C ARG A 38 -35.99 13.03 -5.69
N ALA A 39 -36.10 13.42 -6.96
CA ALA A 39 -37.14 14.33 -7.39
C ALA A 39 -38.47 13.62 -7.15
N LEU A 40 -39.32 14.26 -6.37
CA LEU A 40 -40.74 13.97 -6.25
C LEU A 40 -41.34 13.92 -7.66
N GLU A 41 -41.83 12.74 -8.06
CA GLU A 41 -42.91 12.66 -9.04
C GLU A 41 -44.20 12.79 -8.25
N ASP A 42 -44.78 13.99 -8.22
CA ASP A 42 -46.21 14.16 -8.00
C ASP A 42 -46.77 14.74 -9.29
N GLY A 43 -47.54 13.90 -9.99
CA GLY A 43 -48.31 14.29 -11.15
C GLY A 43 -49.55 15.06 -10.72
N GLN A 44 -49.78 16.21 -11.35
CA GLN A 44 -51.10 16.79 -11.50
C GLN A 44 -51.18 17.47 -12.87
N GLU A 45 -51.93 16.84 -13.77
CA GLU A 45 -52.55 17.48 -14.93
C GLU A 45 -53.58 18.51 -14.44
N GLU A 46 -53.63 19.69 -15.06
CA GLU A 46 -54.83 20.24 -15.72
C GLU A 46 -54.49 21.52 -16.50
N ALA A 47 -55.30 21.75 -17.52
CA ALA A 47 -55.11 22.62 -18.68
C ALA A 47 -55.31 24.13 -18.43
N ALA A 48 -54.71 24.97 -19.27
CA ALA A 48 -55.41 25.82 -20.25
C ALA A 48 -54.57 27.03 -20.73
N GLY A 49 -54.48 27.16 -22.07
CA GLY A 49 -54.67 28.41 -22.83
C GLY A 49 -53.68 29.58 -22.66
N GLY A 50 -52.94 29.88 -23.73
CA GLY A 50 -52.27 31.18 -23.88
C GLY A 50 -51.42 31.27 -25.15
N GLU A 51 -52.04 31.77 -26.22
CA GLU A 51 -51.39 32.16 -27.49
C GLU A 51 -50.43 33.34 -27.26
N GLY A 52 -49.27 33.33 -27.94
CA GLY A 52 -48.30 34.43 -27.90
C GLY A 52 -47.17 34.23 -28.90
N GLU A 53 -47.07 35.18 -29.82
CA GLU A 53 -46.30 35.16 -31.07
C GLU A 53 -44.77 35.13 -30.94
N ALA A 54 -44.18 34.49 -31.95
CA ALA A 54 -42.89 34.70 -32.61
C ALA A 54 -41.89 35.75 -32.08
N SER A 55 -40.67 35.29 -31.84
CA SER A 55 -39.48 35.98 -32.37
C SER A 55 -38.35 34.98 -32.66
N VAL A 56 -38.03 34.85 -33.94
CA VAL A 56 -36.83 34.21 -34.46
C VAL A 56 -35.64 35.09 -34.11
N VAL A 57 -34.67 34.56 -33.36
CA VAL A 57 -33.32 35.13 -33.26
C VAL A 57 -32.35 34.02 -33.66
N GLU A 58 -31.85 34.17 -34.87
CA GLU A 58 -30.78 33.38 -35.45
C GLU A 58 -29.48 34.20 -35.28
N GLU A 59 -28.68 33.91 -34.25
CA GLU A 59 -27.32 34.45 -34.13
C GLU A 59 -26.32 33.40 -33.61
N SER A 60 -25.67 32.76 -34.60
CA SER A 60 -24.26 32.35 -34.67
C SER A 60 -23.61 31.40 -33.63
N PRO A 61 -22.80 30.42 -34.11
CA PRO A 61 -22.06 29.48 -33.28
C PRO A 61 -20.73 30.09 -32.79
N THR A 62 -20.60 30.32 -31.49
CA THR A 62 -19.31 30.68 -30.87
C THR A 62 -18.90 29.61 -29.87
N GLU A 63 -17.87 28.85 -30.28
CA GLU A 63 -16.78 28.36 -29.45
C GLU A 63 -17.14 27.56 -28.19
N TRP A 64 -17.09 26.24 -28.38
CA TRP A 64 -16.60 25.31 -27.38
C TRP A 64 -15.26 25.80 -26.82
N THR A 65 -15.19 26.12 -25.52
CA THR A 65 -14.05 25.85 -24.59
C THR A 65 -14.04 26.82 -23.39
N ALA A 66 -14.82 26.54 -22.35
CA ALA A 66 -14.50 26.96 -20.97
C ALA A 66 -15.33 26.20 -19.92
N GLY A 67 -15.60 24.91 -20.17
CA GLY A 67 -15.91 23.97 -19.10
C GLY A 67 -14.61 23.32 -18.65
N PHE A 68 -14.44 23.10 -17.34
CA PHE A 68 -13.40 22.26 -16.74
C PHE A 68 -12.00 22.87 -16.60
N ALA A 69 -11.86 23.91 -15.79
CA ALA A 69 -10.53 24.32 -15.34
C ALA A 69 -10.54 24.90 -13.92
N ASP A 70 -11.02 24.16 -12.91
CA ASP A 70 -10.62 24.47 -11.51
C ASP A 70 -10.77 23.34 -10.47
N ASP A 71 -10.63 22.06 -10.85
CA ASP A 71 -10.71 20.97 -9.85
C ASP A 71 -9.68 19.83 -10.07
N LEU A 72 -8.58 20.14 -10.75
CA LEU A 72 -7.39 19.29 -10.75
C LEU A 72 -6.58 19.59 -9.49
N ALA A 73 -7.01 19.00 -8.38
CA ALA A 73 -6.26 18.99 -7.13
C ALA A 73 -4.77 18.69 -7.40
N PRO A 74 -3.85 19.44 -6.77
CA PRO A 74 -2.44 19.39 -7.11
C PRO A 74 -1.87 17.98 -6.86
N VAL A 75 -1.15 17.52 -7.87
CA VAL A 75 -0.11 16.47 -7.90
C VAL A 75 0.19 15.79 -6.55
N ASP A 76 -0.26 14.53 -6.45
CA ASP A 76 0.37 13.38 -5.77
C ASP A 76 1.39 13.66 -4.65
N VAL A 77 1.00 14.32 -3.55
CA VAL A 77 1.81 14.25 -2.32
C VAL A 77 1.70 12.82 -1.77
N PRO A 78 2.80 12.03 -1.71
CA PRO A 78 2.71 10.67 -1.22
C PRO A 78 2.30 10.66 0.26
N ARG A 79 1.30 9.85 0.59
CA ARG A 79 0.91 9.62 1.98
C ARG A 79 1.84 8.62 2.64
N ARG A 80 2.03 8.76 3.95
CA ARG A 80 2.92 7.90 4.74
C ARG A 80 2.11 6.94 5.60
N LEU A 81 2.46 5.67 5.51
CA LEU A 81 1.97 4.60 6.37
C LEU A 81 3.05 4.26 7.39
N THR A 82 2.67 4.09 8.65
CA THR A 82 3.60 3.54 9.64
C THR A 82 3.78 2.05 9.36
N VAL A 83 5.02 1.58 9.37
CA VAL A 83 5.33 0.16 9.19
C VAL A 83 5.97 -0.37 10.45
N VAL A 84 5.44 -1.48 10.95
CA VAL A 84 6.07 -2.28 12.02
C VAL A 84 6.36 -3.66 11.46
N GLY A 85 7.59 -4.13 11.67
CA GLY A 85 8.07 -5.35 11.06
C GLY A 85 8.67 -6.31 12.08
N GLN A 86 8.37 -7.58 11.93
CA GLN A 86 9.02 -8.67 12.65
C GLN A 86 9.71 -9.61 11.66
N CYS A 87 10.90 -10.07 12.02
CA CYS A 87 11.73 -10.96 11.22
C CYS A 87 11.90 -12.30 11.96
N LYS A 88 11.69 -13.41 11.24
CA LYS A 88 11.86 -14.77 11.76
C LYS A 88 12.82 -15.58 10.90
N ALA A 89 13.99 -15.88 11.45
CA ALA A 89 15.04 -16.70 10.84
C ALA A 89 15.07 -18.10 11.48
N GLU A 90 13.95 -18.81 11.42
CA GLU A 90 13.80 -20.14 12.01
C GLU A 90 14.02 -21.24 10.95
N ARG A 91 14.43 -22.45 11.37
CA ARG A 91 14.53 -23.59 10.45
C ARG A 91 13.17 -24.09 9.97
N ALA A 92 12.17 -24.06 10.86
CA ALA A 92 10.82 -24.51 10.56
C ALA A 92 9.97 -23.34 10.05
N LYS A 93 8.92 -23.66 9.29
CA LYS A 93 7.93 -22.68 8.80
C LYS A 93 7.29 -21.94 9.98
N VAL A 94 7.10 -20.64 9.83
CA VAL A 94 6.46 -19.81 10.86
C VAL A 94 5.01 -20.26 11.11
N ASN A 95 4.68 -20.50 12.37
CA ASN A 95 3.34 -20.89 12.81
C ASN A 95 2.43 -19.66 13.03
N ALA A 96 1.19 -19.87 13.49
CA ALA A 96 0.24 -18.79 13.68
C ALA A 96 0.54 -17.88 14.90
N ARG A 97 1.47 -18.23 15.78
CA ARG A 97 1.75 -17.46 17.00
C ARG A 97 2.35 -16.08 16.70
N PRO A 98 3.41 -15.94 15.88
CA PRO A 98 3.93 -14.62 15.49
C PRO A 98 2.88 -13.71 14.85
N VAL A 99 1.93 -14.28 14.08
CA VAL A 99 0.81 -13.52 13.53
C VAL A 99 -0.07 -12.94 14.64
N ARG A 100 -0.40 -13.72 15.67
CA ARG A 100 -1.20 -13.24 16.83
C ARG A 100 -0.46 -12.22 17.68
N GLU A 101 0.84 -12.40 17.85
CA GLU A 101 1.68 -11.44 18.56
C GLU A 101 1.67 -10.09 17.83
N LEU A 102 1.87 -10.11 16.51
CA LEU A 102 1.83 -8.91 15.68
C LEU A 102 0.42 -8.27 15.64
N GLU A 103 -0.66 -9.06 15.65
CA GLU A 103 -2.03 -8.55 15.83
C GLU A 103 -2.20 -7.79 17.15
N GLY A 104 -1.63 -8.31 18.25
CA GLY A 104 -1.66 -7.64 19.55
C GLY A 104 -0.93 -6.29 19.52
N VAL A 105 0.24 -6.24 18.89
CA VAL A 105 1.00 -5.00 18.71
C VAL A 105 0.20 -3.99 17.88
N MET A 106 -0.41 -4.43 16.78
CA MET A 106 -1.25 -3.55 15.94
C MET A 106 -2.48 -3.05 16.70
N GLY A 107 -3.12 -3.90 17.50
CA GLY A 107 -4.22 -3.52 18.37
C GLY A 107 -3.82 -2.46 19.40
N HIS A 108 -2.63 -2.58 19.99
CA HIS A 108 -2.09 -1.58 20.91
C HIS A 108 -1.78 -0.26 20.22
N ILE A 109 -1.18 -0.29 19.03
CA ILE A 109 -0.91 0.92 18.23
C ILE A 109 -2.22 1.65 17.93
N HIS A 110 -3.22 0.94 17.38
CA HIS A 110 -4.52 1.54 17.07
C HIS A 110 -5.25 2.02 18.33
N GLY A 111 -5.18 1.29 19.44
CA GLY A 111 -5.78 1.69 20.72
C GLY A 111 -5.15 2.95 21.32
N ARG A 112 -3.81 3.04 21.31
CA ARG A 112 -3.08 4.25 21.77
C ARG A 112 -3.38 5.46 20.91
N GLU A 113 -3.53 5.26 19.60
CA GLU A 113 -3.87 6.34 18.68
C GLU A 113 -5.30 6.83 18.89
N ALA A 114 -6.26 5.92 19.11
CA ALA A 114 -7.62 6.30 19.47
C ALA A 114 -7.68 7.12 20.77
N LEU A 115 -6.85 6.77 21.76
CA LEU A 115 -6.75 7.51 23.03
C LEU A 115 -6.03 8.86 22.92
N ARG A 116 -5.22 9.08 21.88
CA ARG A 116 -4.50 10.35 21.65
C ARG A 116 -5.39 11.47 21.09
N GLY A 117 -6.64 11.15 20.73
CA GLY A 117 -7.63 12.12 20.28
C GLY A 117 -7.34 12.74 18.90
N PRO A 118 -8.36 13.32 18.23
CA PRO A 118 -8.23 13.89 16.89
C PRO A 118 -7.52 15.26 16.83
N HIS A 119 -6.94 15.76 17.93
CA HIS A 119 -6.48 17.14 18.02
C HIS A 119 -5.02 17.26 18.49
N HIS A 120 -4.09 16.98 17.60
CA HIS A 120 -2.81 17.68 17.69
C HIS A 120 -3.01 19.10 17.16
N PHE A 121 -2.98 20.07 18.07
CA PHE A 121 -2.92 21.47 17.69
C PHE A 121 -1.53 21.78 17.12
N SER A 122 -1.46 22.43 15.96
CA SER A 122 -0.20 23.04 15.54
C SER A 122 0.24 24.08 16.57
N SER A 123 1.50 24.53 16.51
CA SER A 123 1.98 25.69 17.30
C SER A 123 1.16 26.97 17.06
N ARG A 124 0.25 26.98 16.07
CA ARG A 124 -0.71 28.06 15.78
C ARG A 124 -2.16 27.73 16.14
N GLY A 125 -2.41 26.72 16.99
CA GLY A 125 -3.74 26.45 17.56
C GLY A 125 -4.79 25.93 16.57
N ARG A 126 -4.40 25.45 15.38
CA ARG A 126 -5.35 24.81 14.44
C ARG A 126 -5.43 23.30 14.72
N PRO A 127 -6.64 22.71 14.82
CA PRO A 127 -6.81 21.27 14.84
C PRO A 127 -6.23 20.69 13.55
N LEU A 128 -5.25 19.81 13.64
CA LEU A 128 -4.85 19.00 12.50
C LEU A 128 -5.88 17.88 12.34
N ASP A 129 -6.60 17.85 11.22
CA ASP A 129 -7.34 16.67 10.74
C ASP A 129 -6.35 15.55 10.38
N ARG A 130 -5.63 15.02 11.37
CA ARG A 130 -4.89 13.78 11.18
C ARG A 130 -5.88 12.66 11.41
N ALA A 131 -6.42 12.14 10.31
CA ALA A 131 -6.90 10.77 10.30
C ALA A 131 -5.82 9.88 10.97
N PRO A 132 -6.22 8.92 11.84
CA PRO A 132 -5.26 8.09 12.55
C PRO A 132 -4.23 7.50 11.58
N PRO A 133 -2.94 7.50 11.93
CA PRO A 133 -1.88 6.95 11.08
C PRO A 133 -2.25 5.52 10.67
N GLU A 134 -2.43 5.31 9.38
CA GLU A 134 -2.67 3.97 8.89
C GLU A 134 -1.38 3.16 9.04
N SER A 135 -1.44 2.16 9.91
CA SER A 135 -0.30 1.31 10.25
C SER A 135 -0.39 -0.03 9.50
N VAL A 136 0.75 -0.55 9.07
CA VAL A 136 0.89 -1.84 8.39
C VAL A 136 1.87 -2.72 9.14
N ALA A 137 1.43 -3.93 9.45
CA ALA A 137 2.27 -4.99 9.99
C ALA A 137 3.00 -5.75 8.87
N VAL A 138 4.28 -6.01 9.04
CA VAL A 138 5.08 -6.80 8.10
C VAL A 138 5.71 -7.97 8.85
N LEU A 139 5.49 -9.19 8.38
CA LEU A 139 6.13 -10.39 8.92
C LEU A 139 7.02 -11.00 7.85
N ILE A 140 8.32 -11.06 8.12
CA ILE A 140 9.34 -11.59 7.22
C ILE A 140 9.80 -12.94 7.77
N SER A 141 9.76 -13.97 6.94
CA SER A 141 10.19 -15.31 7.30
C SER A 141 11.21 -15.85 6.31
N GLN A 142 12.28 -16.45 6.85
CA GLN A 142 13.27 -17.16 6.05
C GLN A 142 12.75 -18.51 5.54
N SER A 143 12.01 -19.24 6.37
CA SER A 143 11.50 -20.59 6.08
C SER A 143 10.11 -20.59 5.45
N GLY A 144 9.53 -19.40 5.25
CA GLY A 144 8.15 -19.21 4.82
C GLY A 144 7.14 -19.42 5.95
N PHE A 145 5.89 -19.67 5.57
CA PHE A 145 4.75 -19.71 6.48
C PHE A 145 4.02 -21.04 6.43
N SER A 146 3.54 -21.50 7.59
CA SER A 146 2.59 -22.60 7.65
C SER A 146 1.22 -22.17 7.10
N GLN A 147 0.41 -23.14 6.66
CA GLN A 147 -0.96 -22.87 6.20
C GLN A 147 -1.80 -22.18 7.29
N GLN A 148 -1.64 -22.59 8.56
CA GLN A 148 -2.33 -21.96 9.69
C GLN A 148 -1.93 -20.50 9.89
N ALA A 149 -0.64 -20.17 9.70
CA ALA A 149 -0.18 -18.78 9.76
C ALA A 149 -0.79 -17.93 8.65
N MET A 150 -0.78 -18.44 7.40
CA MET A 150 -1.39 -17.75 6.26
C MET A 150 -2.90 -17.55 6.44
N LEU A 151 -3.63 -18.58 6.87
CA LEU A 151 -5.07 -18.49 7.13
C LEU A 151 -5.40 -17.50 8.26
N ARG A 152 -4.59 -17.48 9.33
CA ARG A 152 -4.76 -16.51 10.41
C ARG A 152 -4.53 -15.09 9.91
N ALA A 153 -3.44 -14.87 9.17
CA ALA A 153 -3.13 -13.58 8.58
C ALA A 153 -4.26 -13.09 7.66
N TRP A 154 -4.85 -14.00 6.86
CA TRP A 154 -5.94 -13.67 5.93
C TRP A 154 -7.20 -13.21 6.63
N ARG A 155 -7.54 -13.87 7.74
CA ARG A 155 -8.72 -13.53 8.55
C ARG A 155 -8.45 -12.41 9.54
N SER A 156 -7.21 -11.91 9.62
CA SER A 156 -6.87 -10.87 10.57
C SER A 156 -7.54 -9.55 10.20
N PRO A 157 -8.10 -8.82 11.19
CA PRO A 157 -8.58 -7.46 10.95
C PRO A 157 -7.44 -6.44 10.85
N SER A 158 -6.21 -6.81 11.24
CA SER A 158 -5.05 -5.92 11.19
C SER A 158 -4.44 -5.90 9.78
N PRO A 159 -4.17 -4.73 9.17
CA PRO A 159 -3.53 -4.66 7.86
C PRO A 159 -2.11 -5.24 7.91
N MET A 160 -1.86 -6.31 7.15
CA MET A 160 -0.57 -7.01 7.22
C MET A 160 -0.07 -7.57 5.90
N MET A 161 1.25 -7.73 5.84
CA MET A 161 1.98 -8.31 4.72
C MET A 161 2.98 -9.37 5.21
N LEU A 162 3.07 -10.47 4.48
CA LEU A 162 3.93 -11.60 4.76
C LEU A 162 4.94 -11.75 3.62
N PHE A 163 6.23 -11.83 3.95
CA PHE A 163 7.31 -12.06 2.99
C PHE A 163 8.07 -13.34 3.31
N HIS A 164 8.30 -14.15 2.29
CA HIS A 164 9.21 -15.28 2.32
C HIS A 164 10.47 -14.91 1.56
N LEU A 165 11.55 -14.68 2.32
CA LEU A 165 12.86 -14.31 1.81
C LEU A 165 13.84 -15.44 2.13
N PRO A 166 14.00 -16.44 1.24
CA PRO A 166 14.93 -17.54 1.47
C PRO A 166 16.36 -17.01 1.27
N GLY A 167 16.95 -16.54 2.36
CA GLY A 167 18.29 -15.96 2.38
C GLY A 167 18.66 -15.52 3.79
N GLY A 168 19.93 -15.20 4.03
CA GLY A 168 20.36 -14.60 5.30
C GLY A 168 20.74 -15.56 6.42
N ARG A 169 21.07 -16.83 6.14
CA ARG A 169 21.93 -17.57 7.07
C ARG A 169 23.34 -16.99 6.95
N PRO A 170 23.95 -16.42 8.00
CA PRO A 170 25.40 -16.34 8.02
C PRO A 170 25.89 -17.78 7.89
N ASP A 171 26.80 -18.04 6.96
CA ASP A 171 27.53 -19.30 6.98
C ASP A 171 28.29 -19.41 8.33
N GLN A 172 28.79 -20.60 8.66
CA GLN A 172 29.54 -20.80 9.92
C GLN A 172 30.86 -20.00 9.96
N SER A 173 31.24 -19.36 8.85
CA SER A 173 32.38 -18.44 8.70
C SER A 173 32.02 -16.98 9.00
N GLY A 174 30.74 -16.67 9.29
CA GLY A 174 30.26 -15.29 9.42
C GLY A 174 30.12 -14.57 8.07
N ASN A 175 30.38 -15.25 6.96
CA ASN A 175 30.07 -14.76 5.63
C ASN A 175 28.60 -15.05 5.37
N VAL A 176 27.78 -14.00 5.22
CA VAL A 176 26.49 -14.15 4.56
C VAL A 176 26.82 -14.76 3.20
N ALA A 177 26.37 -15.99 2.94
CA ALA A 177 26.53 -16.63 1.63
C ALA A 177 25.64 -15.88 0.63
N ILE A 178 26.11 -14.68 0.25
CA ILE A 178 25.73 -13.95 -0.93
C ILE A 178 26.46 -14.72 -2.03
N SER A 179 25.71 -15.27 -2.99
CA SER A 179 26.29 -15.99 -4.13
C SER A 179 27.22 -15.05 -4.89
N SER A 180 28.51 -15.11 -4.56
CA SER A 180 29.55 -14.29 -5.12
C SER A 180 29.91 -14.81 -6.51
N SER A 181 29.27 -14.24 -7.52
CA SER A 181 29.80 -14.21 -8.88
C SER A 181 29.63 -12.80 -9.44
N ASP A 182 30.70 -12.02 -9.26
CA ASP A 182 31.20 -10.88 -10.00
C ASP A 182 30.25 -9.77 -10.52
N THR A 183 30.50 -8.59 -9.92
CA THR A 183 30.46 -7.22 -10.48
C THR A 183 29.11 -6.52 -10.69
N ASP A 184 28.87 -5.53 -9.82
CA ASP A 184 28.04 -4.31 -9.97
C ASP A 184 26.50 -4.39 -10.01
N MET A 185 25.89 -5.55 -9.77
CA MET A 185 24.46 -5.60 -9.45
C MET A 185 24.29 -5.70 -7.94
N ARG A 186 23.84 -4.61 -7.28
CA ARG A 186 23.37 -4.64 -5.89
C ARG A 186 22.49 -5.88 -5.71
N ASP A 187 22.95 -6.85 -4.93
CA ASP A 187 22.32 -8.16 -4.80
C ASP A 187 20.83 -8.01 -4.46
N GLU A 188 19.98 -8.20 -5.46
CA GLU A 188 18.55 -8.04 -5.31
C GLU A 188 18.04 -9.22 -4.49
N VAL A 189 17.63 -8.95 -3.25
CA VAL A 189 17.12 -9.98 -2.33
C VAL A 189 15.97 -10.73 -2.99
N GLU A 190 16.14 -12.04 -3.18
CA GLU A 190 15.13 -12.90 -3.77
C GLU A 190 13.89 -12.97 -2.86
N VAL A 191 12.75 -12.51 -3.37
CA VAL A 191 11.45 -12.63 -2.69
C VAL A 191 10.73 -13.84 -3.29
N ARG A 192 10.71 -14.97 -2.59
CA ARG A 192 10.01 -16.17 -3.09
C ARG A 192 8.51 -16.15 -2.88
N GLY A 193 8.06 -15.43 -1.87
CA GLY A 193 6.64 -15.27 -1.59
C GLY A 193 6.37 -13.90 -1.01
N ALA A 194 5.35 -13.23 -1.53
CA ALA A 194 4.80 -12.04 -0.91
C ALA A 194 3.28 -12.16 -0.90
N TRP A 195 2.67 -11.74 0.20
CA TRP A 195 1.24 -11.89 0.39
C TRP A 195 0.73 -10.81 1.33
N TRP A 196 -0.49 -10.34 1.12
CA TRP A 196 -1.17 -9.41 2.02
C TRP A 196 -2.62 -9.81 2.27
N ASN A 197 -3.23 -9.24 3.31
CA ASN A 197 -4.61 -9.55 3.67
C ASN A 197 -5.63 -8.50 3.19
N PRO A 198 -6.94 -8.79 3.28
CA PRO A 198 -8.00 -7.88 2.83
C PRO A 198 -8.07 -6.58 3.66
N ALA A 199 -7.59 -6.58 4.90
CA ALA A 199 -7.50 -5.35 5.71
C ALA A 199 -6.47 -4.36 5.14
N LEU A 200 -5.48 -4.85 4.40
CA LEU A 200 -4.52 -4.01 3.68
C LEU A 200 -5.02 -3.66 2.28
N ALA A 201 -5.32 -4.68 1.45
CA ALA A 201 -5.55 -4.51 0.02
C ALA A 201 -7.03 -4.52 -0.42
N GLY A 202 -7.96 -4.93 0.44
CA GLY A 202 -9.37 -5.03 0.07
C GLY A 202 -10.05 -3.66 -0.12
N PRO A 203 -11.29 -3.63 -0.63
CA PRO A 203 -12.04 -2.38 -0.88
C PRO A 203 -12.24 -1.51 0.36
N ARG A 204 -12.26 -2.14 1.54
CA ARG A 204 -12.36 -1.47 2.85
C ARG A 204 -11.01 -1.37 3.58
N GLY A 205 -9.94 -1.86 2.96
CA GLY A 205 -8.60 -1.84 3.52
C GLY A 205 -7.90 -0.50 3.32
N ILE A 206 -6.68 -0.39 3.84
CA ILE A 206 -5.83 0.82 3.74
C ILE A 206 -5.66 1.28 2.28
N PHE A 207 -5.57 0.35 1.32
CA PHE A 207 -5.40 0.66 -0.10
C PHE A 207 -6.69 0.78 -0.90
N GLY A 208 -7.86 0.61 -0.27
CA GLY A 208 -9.15 0.76 -0.94
C GLY A 208 -9.33 -0.07 -2.22
N GLY A 209 -8.65 -1.22 -2.34
CA GLY A 209 -8.66 -2.03 -3.56
C GLY A 209 -7.87 -1.47 -4.74
N GLN A 210 -7.15 -0.36 -4.58
CA GLN A 210 -6.48 0.33 -5.69
C GLN A 210 -5.04 -0.12 -5.93
N VAL A 211 -4.45 -0.83 -4.95
CA VAL A 211 -3.08 -1.33 -5.01
C VAL A 211 -3.11 -2.85 -5.14
N GLU A 212 -2.37 -3.38 -6.11
CA GLU A 212 -2.26 -4.79 -6.42
C GLU A 212 -0.82 -5.28 -6.21
N LEU A 213 -0.67 -6.53 -5.75
CA LEU A 213 0.62 -7.21 -5.62
C LEU A 213 0.68 -8.26 -6.72
N ARG A 214 1.60 -8.09 -7.66
CA ARG A 214 1.74 -8.98 -8.82
C ARG A 214 3.06 -9.72 -8.75
N HIS A 215 3.03 -10.99 -9.15
CA HIS A 215 4.22 -11.81 -9.38
C HIS A 215 4.55 -11.73 -10.87
N GLU A 216 5.66 -11.09 -11.19
CA GLU A 216 6.15 -10.88 -12.56
C GLU A 216 7.19 -11.96 -12.88
N ILE A 217 7.06 -12.57 -14.06
CA ILE A 217 8.03 -13.50 -14.63
C ILE A 217 8.86 -12.70 -15.65
N LEU A 218 10.14 -12.53 -15.35
CA LEU A 218 11.11 -11.85 -16.21
C LEU A 218 11.92 -12.94 -16.94
N GLU A 219 11.76 -13.03 -18.25
CA GLU A 219 12.62 -13.87 -19.08
C GLU A 219 14.03 -13.27 -19.07
N SER A 220 15.04 -14.02 -18.61
CA SER A 220 16.43 -13.61 -18.80
C SER A 220 16.90 -14.13 -20.16
N THR A 221 16.97 -13.23 -21.13
CA THR A 221 17.64 -13.53 -22.40
C THR A 221 19.12 -13.23 -22.21
N THR A 222 19.85 -14.19 -21.68
CA THR A 222 21.28 -14.38 -21.99
C THR A 222 21.59 -15.82 -21.71
N ALA A 223 21.28 -16.64 -22.71
CA ALA A 223 21.86 -17.96 -22.85
C ALA A 223 23.39 -17.79 -22.78
N SER A 224 23.98 -18.12 -21.63
CA SER A 224 25.34 -18.63 -21.64
C SER A 224 25.29 -19.87 -22.52
N LEU A 225 25.80 -19.73 -23.75
CA LEU A 225 25.80 -20.71 -24.83
C LEU A 225 26.43 -22.07 -24.44
N ALA A 226 26.88 -22.24 -23.20
CA ALA A 226 27.50 -23.45 -22.68
C ALA A 226 26.58 -24.36 -21.85
N ALA A 227 25.41 -23.92 -21.35
CA ALA A 227 24.66 -24.68 -20.33
C ALA A 227 23.17 -24.95 -20.61
N GLY A 228 22.54 -24.34 -21.63
CA GLY A 228 21.18 -24.69 -22.07
C GLY A 228 20.02 -24.41 -21.08
N GLU A 229 20.30 -23.96 -19.85
CA GLU A 229 19.25 -23.61 -18.88
C GLU A 229 18.87 -22.13 -18.97
N ALA A 230 17.63 -21.85 -19.37
CA ALA A 230 17.06 -20.51 -19.31
C ALA A 230 16.83 -20.13 -17.83
N ASN A 231 17.52 -19.10 -17.34
CA ASN A 231 17.30 -18.60 -15.99
C ASN A 231 16.04 -17.72 -15.98
N VAL A 232 14.94 -18.19 -15.42
CA VAL A 232 13.71 -17.40 -15.31
C VAL A 232 13.78 -16.60 -14.00
N LYS A 233 13.97 -15.28 -14.08
CA LYS A 233 13.97 -14.42 -12.89
C LYS A 233 12.52 -14.07 -12.58
N THR A 234 12.09 -14.19 -11.33
CA THR A 234 10.75 -13.75 -10.94
C THR A 234 10.82 -12.68 -9.85
N GLN A 235 9.84 -11.79 -9.81
CA GLN A 235 9.83 -10.70 -8.83
C GLN A 235 8.41 -10.32 -8.41
N TYR A 236 8.24 -9.97 -7.14
CA TYR A 236 6.99 -9.39 -6.64
C TYR A 236 7.02 -7.86 -6.74
N ARG A 237 5.99 -7.26 -7.31
CA ARG A 237 5.88 -5.80 -7.47
C ARG A 237 4.50 -5.29 -7.14
N ALA A 238 4.46 -4.06 -6.62
CA ALA A 238 3.22 -3.34 -6.37
C ALA A 238 2.78 -2.57 -7.61
N TRP A 239 1.49 -2.60 -7.89
CA TRP A 239 0.84 -1.93 -9.01
C TRP A 239 -0.28 -1.04 -8.46
N TYR A 240 -0.47 0.12 -9.05
CA TYR A 240 -1.51 1.08 -8.71
C TYR A 240 -2.23 1.47 -9.99
N GLN A 241 -3.55 1.24 -10.03
CA GLN A 241 -4.38 1.56 -11.21
C GLN A 241 -3.80 1.02 -12.53
N GLY A 242 -3.36 -0.24 -12.52
CA GLY A 242 -2.79 -0.89 -13.70
C GLY A 242 -1.41 -0.38 -14.12
N LYS A 243 -0.77 0.51 -13.37
CA LYS A 243 0.62 0.95 -13.58
C LYS A 243 1.53 0.43 -12.47
N ARG A 244 2.76 0.04 -12.84
CA ARG A 244 3.77 -0.36 -11.86
C ARG A 244 4.05 0.80 -10.92
N MET A 245 3.96 0.57 -9.61
CA MET A 245 4.27 1.61 -8.63
C MET A 245 5.76 1.95 -8.66
N PRO A 246 6.14 3.22 -8.87
CA PRO A 246 7.51 3.63 -8.66
C PRO A 246 7.84 3.58 -7.16
N ARG A 247 9.13 3.68 -6.84
CA ARG A 247 9.56 3.88 -5.47
C ARG A 247 9.12 5.28 -5.02
N PHE A 248 8.21 5.33 -4.05
CA PHE A 248 7.90 6.56 -3.33
C PHE A 248 8.73 6.66 -2.04
N GLY A 249 9.18 7.87 -1.71
CA GLY A 249 9.93 8.20 -0.50
C GLY A 249 11.25 8.90 -0.78
N PRO A 250 12.00 9.28 0.27
CA PRO A 250 13.32 9.87 0.11
C PRO A 250 14.26 8.93 -0.66
N GLU A 251 15.18 9.52 -1.42
CA GLU A 251 16.27 8.77 -2.05
C GLU A 251 17.10 8.07 -0.98
N LEU A 252 17.55 6.85 -1.28
CA LEU A 252 18.35 6.01 -0.37
C LEU A 252 19.57 6.74 0.18
N GLU A 253 20.14 7.66 -0.58
CA GLU A 253 21.37 8.39 -0.27
C GLU A 253 21.17 9.47 0.80
N ALA A 254 19.93 9.96 0.98
CA ALA A 254 19.61 10.97 1.99
C ALA A 254 19.45 10.39 3.42
N GLU A 255 19.43 9.06 3.58
CA GLU A 255 19.21 8.39 4.87
C GLU A 255 20.48 7.79 5.50
N VAL A 256 21.65 7.90 4.85
CA VAL A 256 22.94 7.37 5.35
C VAL A 256 23.85 8.48 5.94
N GLY A 257 23.30 9.68 6.16
CA GLY A 257 23.99 10.80 6.80
C GLY A 257 23.86 10.81 8.31
#